data_AF-A0A3B0YHP5-F1
#
_entry.id   AF-A0A3B0YHP5-F1
#
_cell.length_a   1.000
_cell.length_b   1.000
_cell.length_c   1.000
_cell.angle_alpha   90.00
_cell.angle_beta   90.00
_cell.angle_gamma   90.00
#
_symmetry.space_group_name_H-M   'P 1'
#
loop_
_entity.id
_entity.type
_entity.pdbx_description
1 polymer ?
#
loop_
_entity_poly.entity_id
_entity_poly.type
_entity_poly.pdbx_seq_one_letter_code
_entity_poly.pdbx_strand_id
1 'polypeptide(L)' 'MEDRIVNQAFTELMTSCEFSGCTRDFEESLKVVARDPVWDWSVNMAAKARMAGWTCDQQGKVRCPIHSQNE' A
#
# COMPACT_ATOMS: atom_id res chain seq x y z
N MET A 1 -5.73 -15.43 19.90
CA MET A 1 -4.29 -15.25 19.63
C MET A 1 -4.21 -14.82 18.18
N GLU A 2 -3.76 -13.59 17.91
CA GLU A 2 -3.59 -13.14 16.51
C GLU A 2 -2.51 -13.99 15.84
N ASP A 3 -2.84 -14.53 14.67
CA ASP A 3 -1.91 -15.29 13.86
C ASP A 3 -0.95 -14.32 13.16
N ARG A 4 0.30 -14.32 13.62
CA ARG A 4 1.35 -13.43 13.12
C ARG A 4 1.71 -13.69 11.65
N ILE A 5 1.52 -14.93 11.17
CA ILE A 5 1.74 -15.29 9.78
C ILE A 5 0.62 -14.69 8.93
N VAL A 6 -0.63 -14.76 9.38
CA VAL A 6 -1.76 -14.11 8.71
C VAL A 6 -1.57 -12.60 8.65
N ASN A 7 -1.16 -11.98 9.75
CA ASN A 7 -0.88 -10.54 9.76
C ASN A 7 0.23 -10.16 8.77
N GLN A 8 1.33 -10.92 8.71
CA GLN A 8 2.37 -10.70 7.71
C GLN A 8 1.86 -10.88 6.28
N ALA A 9 1.12 -11.95 5.98
CA ALA A 9 0.57 -12.20 4.65
C ALA A 9 -0.40 -11.10 4.18
N PHE A 10 -1.24 -10.56 5.07
CA PHE A 10 -2.11 -9.42 4.78
C PHE A 10 -1.34 -8.11 4.58
N THR A 11 -0.18 -7.96 5.22
CA THR A 11 0.63 -6.73 5.19
C THR A 11 1.64 -6.71 4.06
N GLU A 12 2.11 -7.88 3.65
CA GLU A 12 2.84 -8.10 2.40
C GLU A 12 1.97 -7.85 1.16
N LEU A 13 0.66 -7.62 1.31
CA LEU A 13 -0.13 -6.97 0.27
C LEU A 13 0.38 -5.53 0.11
N MET A 14 1.30 -5.38 -0.84
CA MET A 14 1.90 -4.14 -1.28
C MET A 14 0.86 -3.04 -1.50
N THR A 15 1.26 -1.78 -1.33
CA THR A 15 0.45 -0.69 -1.87
C THR A 15 0.56 -0.73 -3.40
N SER A 16 -0.46 -1.30 -4.04
CA SER A 16 -0.52 -1.52 -5.49
C SER A 16 -1.58 -0.66 -6.13
N CYS A 17 -1.36 -0.25 -7.38
CA CYS A 17 -2.35 0.53 -8.10
C CYS A 17 -3.52 -0.37 -8.55
N GLU A 18 -4.73 -0.05 -8.14
CA GLU A 18 -5.94 -0.78 -8.48
C GLU A 18 -6.60 -0.28 -9.78
N PHE A 19 -5.80 0.31 -10.68
CA PHE A 19 -6.24 0.69 -12.02
C PHE A 19 -6.08 -0.50 -12.95
N SER A 20 -7.08 -0.80 -13.78
CA SER A 20 -7.08 -1.98 -14.64
C SER A 20 -5.84 -2.04 -15.53
N GLY A 21 -5.09 -3.14 -15.45
CA GLY A 21 -3.85 -3.35 -16.21
C GLY A 21 -2.61 -2.60 -15.68
N CYS A 22 -2.72 -1.86 -14.58
CA CYS A 22 -1.55 -1.24 -13.94
C CYS A 22 -0.82 -2.25 -13.06
N THR A 23 0.49 -2.38 -13.25
CA THR A 23 1.36 -3.28 -12.47
C THR A 23 2.31 -2.49 -11.56
N ARG A 24 1.98 -1.24 -11.24
CA ARG A 24 2.82 -0.41 -10.37
C ARG A 24 2.53 -0.76 -8.92
N ASP A 25 3.60 -1.11 -8.23
CA ASP A 25 3.64 -1.28 -6.78
C ASP A 25 4.45 -0.15 -6.14
N PHE A 26 4.13 0.17 -4.90
CA PHE A 26 4.93 1.09 -4.11
C PHE A 26 6.18 0.39 -3.60
N GLU A 27 7.31 0.60 -4.29
CA GLU A 27 8.57 -0.09 -4.04
C GLU A 27 9.07 -0.06 -2.59
N GLU A 28 8.74 0.99 -1.82
CA GLU A 28 9.18 1.08 -0.42
C GLU A 28 8.54 -0.03 0.43
N SER A 29 7.26 -0.38 0.15
CA SER A 29 6.56 -1.46 0.85
C SER A 29 7.14 -2.84 0.56
N LEU A 30 7.88 -2.98 -0.55
CA LEU A 30 8.63 -4.19 -0.91
C LEU A 30 9.98 -4.31 -0.18
N LYS A 31 10.58 -3.16 0.18
CA LYS A 31 11.93 -3.11 0.78
C LYS A 31 11.89 -3.18 2.30
N VAL A 32 10.79 -2.73 2.91
CA VAL A 32 10.64 -2.64 4.37
C VAL A 32 9.73 -3.76 4.86
N VAL A 33 10.31 -4.79 5.47
CA VAL A 33 9.54 -5.92 6.03
C VAL A 33 8.55 -5.45 7.10
N ALA A 34 7.31 -5.92 7.01
CA ALA A 34 6.29 -5.73 8.03
C ALA A 34 6.70 -6.36 9.37
N ARG A 35 6.70 -5.56 10.44
CA ARG A 35 7.03 -6.00 11.81
C ARG A 35 5.84 -5.79 12.74
N ASP A 36 5.78 -6.60 13.79
CA ASP A 36 4.78 -6.48 14.86
C ASP A 36 5.07 -5.24 15.74
N PRO A 37 4.09 -4.36 16.00
CA PRO A 37 2.70 -4.38 15.50
C PRO A 37 2.61 -3.92 14.04
N VAL A 38 1.97 -4.76 13.21
CA VAL A 38 1.77 -4.55 11.77
C VAL A 38 1.07 -3.22 11.47
N TRP A 39 0.18 -2.79 12.36
CA TRP A 39 -0.56 -1.55 12.24
C TRP A 39 0.36 -0.33 12.11
N ASP A 40 1.40 -0.24 12.92
CA ASP A 40 2.30 0.91 12.90
C ASP A 40 3.13 0.94 11.61
N TRP A 41 3.50 -0.24 11.10
CA TRP A 41 4.15 -0.36 9.79
C TRP A 41 3.21 0.11 8.67
N SER A 42 1.94 -0.29 8.67
CA SER A 42 1.01 0.02 7.59
C SER A 42 0.67 1.51 7.55
N VAL A 43 0.49 2.14 8.72
CA VAL A 43 0.32 3.59 8.84
C VAL A 43 1.53 4.33 8.28
N ASN A 44 2.75 3.88 8.57
CA ASN A 44 3.99 4.46 8.05
C ASN A 44 4.08 4.32 6.52
N MET A 45 3.85 3.13 5.97
CA MET A 45 3.89 2.93 4.52
C MET A 45 2.82 3.76 3.81
N ALA A 46 1.62 3.87 4.36
CA ALA A 46 0.56 4.72 3.82
C ALA A 46 0.94 6.20 3.83
N ALA A 47 1.61 6.69 4.89
CA ALA A 47 2.13 8.06 4.94
C ALA A 47 3.18 8.29 3.85
N LYS A 48 4.15 7.38 3.69
CA LYS A 48 5.18 7.46 2.65
C LYS A 48 4.59 7.40 1.23
N ALA A 49 3.60 6.53 1.00
CA ALA A 49 2.93 6.42 -0.30
C ALA A 49 2.25 7.75 -0.67
N ARG A 50 1.54 8.38 0.27
CA ARG A 50 0.91 9.71 0.06
C ARG A 50 1.94 10.79 -0.26
N MET A 51 3.07 10.82 0.45
CA MET A 51 4.17 11.74 0.13
C MET A 51 4.74 11.49 -1.27
N ALA A 52 4.73 10.25 -1.74
CA ALA A 52 5.14 9.87 -3.08
C ALA A 52 4.06 10.12 -4.17
N GLY A 53 2.90 10.69 -3.80
CA GLY A 53 1.83 11.05 -4.73
C GLY A 53 0.79 9.95 -4.99
N TRP A 54 0.79 8.89 -4.19
CA TRP A 54 -0.26 7.87 -4.23
C TRP A 54 -1.53 8.37 -3.54
N THR A 55 -2.69 8.08 -4.13
CA THR A 55 -4.00 8.54 -3.64
C THR A 55 -5.01 7.40 -3.66
N CYS A 56 -6.25 7.70 -3.28
CA CYS A 56 -7.40 6.82 -3.47
C CYS A 56 -8.46 7.53 -4.31
N ASP A 57 -9.18 6.77 -5.13
CA ASP A 57 -10.32 7.27 -5.90
C ASP A 57 -11.58 7.45 -5.02
N GLN A 58 -12.66 7.95 -5.61
CA GLN A 58 -13.95 8.11 -4.91
C GLN A 58 -14.55 6.79 -4.38
N GLN A 59 -14.09 5.64 -4.87
CA GLN A 59 -14.50 4.30 -4.46
C GLN A 59 -13.52 3.69 -3.44
N GLY A 60 -12.47 4.42 -3.06
CA GLY A 60 -11.43 3.98 -2.12
C GLY A 60 -10.30 3.17 -2.76
N LYS A 61 -10.26 3.04 -4.09
CA LYS A 61 -9.23 2.27 -4.80
C LYS A 61 -7.92 3.03 -4.87
N VAL A 62 -6.82 2.35 -4.56
CA VAL A 62 -5.47 2.92 -4.57
C VAL A 62 -5.02 3.28 -5.99
N ARG A 63 -4.51 4.50 -6.16
CA ARG A 63 -3.98 5.04 -7.41
C ARG A 63 -2.51 5.41 -7.26
N CYS A 64 -1.68 4.98 -8.20
CA CYS A 64 -0.32 5.47 -8.31
C CYS A 64 -0.28 6.91 -8.82
N PRO A 65 0.87 7.61 -8.72
CA PRO A 65 0.97 9.03 -9.10
C PRO A 65 0.60 9.36 -10.54
N ILE A 66 0.62 8.38 -11.43
CA ILE A 66 0.22 8.53 -12.83
C ILE A 66 -1.30 8.47 -12.97
N HIS A 67 -1.94 7.52 -12.28
CA HIS A 67 -3.38 7.32 -12.38
C HIS A 67 -4.18 8.17 -11.38
N SER A 68 -3.52 8.82 -10.42
CA SER A 68 -4.16 9.78 -9.52
C SER A 68 -4.51 11.10 -10.19
N GLN A 69 -3.94 11.38 -11.37
CA GLN A 69 -4.19 12.62 -12.14
C GLN A 69 -5.28 12.47 -13.21
N ASN A 70 -5.77 11.24 -13.43
CA ASN A 70 -6.70 10.90 -14.52
C ASN A 70 -8.14 10.66 -14.03
N GLU A 71 -8.51 11.22 -12.88
CA GLU A 71 -9.88 11.19 -12.33
C GLU A 71 -10.65 12.48 -12.58
#